data_AF-A0A4Q1KHI1-F1
#
_entry.id   AF-A0A4Q1KHI1-F1
#
_cell.length_a   1.000
_cell.length_b   1.000
_cell.length_c   1.000
_cell.angle_alpha   90.00
_cell.angle_beta   90.00
_cell.angle_gamma   90.00
#
_symmetry.space_group_name_H-M   'P 1'
#
loop_
_entity.id
_entity.type
_entity.pdbx_description
1 polymer ?
#
loop_
_entity_poly.entity_id
_entity_poly.type
_entity_poly.pdbx_seq_one_letter_code
_entity_poly.pdbx_strand_id
1 'polypeptide(L)' 'MKTAGIAIDKWKLAIFKRHLDAAGYSYTEHPGLTADSLILKVKAEFVAPLQKVVEAAQMECKLS' A
#
# COMPACT_ATOMS: atom_id res chain seq x y z
N MET A 1 4.02 -1.91 18.00
CA MET A 1 3.72 -1.39 16.64
C MET A 1 2.69 -2.29 15.99
N LYS A 2 1.62 -1.72 15.43
CA LYS A 2 0.64 -2.49 14.66
C LYS A 2 1.14 -2.65 13.22
N THR A 3 0.57 -3.63 12.53
CA THR A 3 0.88 -3.88 11.12
C THR A 3 -0.42 -3.89 10.34
N ALA A 4 -0.44 -3.17 9.22
CA ALA A 4 -1.55 -3.20 8.27
C ALA A 4 -1.15 -4.01 7.04
N GLY A 5 -2.07 -4.83 6.54
CA GLY A 5 -1.93 -5.49 5.24
C GLY A 5 -2.74 -4.75 4.20
N ILE A 6 -2.12 -4.34 3.10
CA ILE A 6 -2.78 -3.71 1.95
C ILE A 6 -2.71 -4.68 0.79
N ALA A 7 -3.84 -5.24 0.38
CA ALA A 7 -3.93 -6.09 -0.80
C ALA A 7 -4.13 -5.21 -2.04
N ILE A 8 -3.26 -5.35 -3.02
CA ILE A 8 -3.31 -4.60 -4.28
C ILE A 8 -2.99 -5.49 -5.48
N ASP A 9 -3.38 -5.06 -6.67
CA ASP A 9 -2.91 -5.63 -7.92
C ASP A 9 -1.45 -5.24 -8.18
N LYS A 10 -0.68 -6.13 -8.82
CA LYS A 10 0.76 -5.92 -9.07
C LYS A 10 1.06 -4.62 -9.83
N TRP A 11 0.20 -4.24 -10.78
CA TRP A 11 0.40 -3.01 -11.56
C TRP A 11 0.34 -1.75 -10.69
N LYS A 12 -0.40 -1.78 -9.57
CA LYS A 12 -0.53 -0.66 -8.63
C LYS A 12 0.72 -0.46 -7.77
N LEU A 13 1.64 -1.43 -7.74
CA LEU A 13 2.78 -1.44 -6.84
C LEU A 13 3.62 -0.16 -6.93
N ALA A 14 3.94 0.31 -8.13
CA ALA A 14 4.77 1.50 -8.31
C ALA A 14 4.13 2.77 -7.70
N ILE A 15 2.82 2.92 -7.87
CA ILE A 15 2.06 4.04 -7.30
C ILE A 15 2.05 3.95 -5.78
N PHE A 16 1.70 2.78 -5.24
CA PHE A 16 1.64 2.56 -3.78
C PHE A 16 2.99 2.76 -3.09
N LYS A 17 4.10 2.27 -3.67
CA LYS A 17 5.45 2.50 -3.13
C LYS A 17 5.74 3.98 -2.99
N ARG A 18 5.50 4.76 -4.04
CA ARG A 18 5.78 6.20 -4.04
C ARG A 18 5.02 6.94 -2.94
N HIS A 19 3.72 6.62 -2.76
CA HIS A 19 2.90 7.24 -1.72
C HIS A 19 3.33 6.82 -0.31
N LEU A 20 3.66 5.54 -0.10
CA LEU A 20 4.14 5.03 1.19
C LEU A 20 5.52 5.59 1.55
N ASP A 21 6.43 5.68 0.59
CA ASP A 21 7.78 6.23 0.77
C ASP A 21 7.71 7.74 1.07
N ALA A 22 6.89 8.49 0.34
CA ALA A 22 6.68 9.93 0.57
C ALA A 22 6.07 10.22 1.96
N ALA A 23 5.25 9.30 2.46
CA ALA A 23 4.66 9.38 3.80
C ALA A 23 5.56 8.79 4.90
N GLY A 24 6.75 8.29 4.58
CA GLY A 24 7.73 7.77 5.53
C GLY A 24 7.38 6.40 6.14
N TYR A 25 6.52 5.61 5.48
CA TYR A 25 6.14 4.29 5.98
C TYR A 25 7.14 3.21 5.58
N SER A 26 7.46 2.32 6.53
CA SER A 26 8.20 1.09 6.23
C SER A 26 7.23 -0.04 5.86
N TYR A 27 7.50 -0.74 4.77
CA TYR A 27 6.68 -1.87 4.30
C TYR A 27 7.51 -3.01 3.72
N THR A 28 6.89 -4.18 3.61
CA THR A 28 7.46 -5.35 2.94
C THR A 28 6.44 -5.93 1.96
N GLU A 29 6.93 -6.52 0.88
CA GLU A 29 6.12 -7.13 -0.18
C GLU A 29 5.94 -8.62 0.10
N HIS A 30 4.71 -9.11 -0.02
CA HIS A 30 4.36 -10.52 0.15
C HIS A 30 3.49 -10.99 -1.01
N PRO A 31 3.54 -12.28 -1.39
CA PRO A 31 2.64 -12.83 -2.39
C PRO A 31 1.17 -12.57 -2.04
N GLY A 32 0.38 -12.19 -3.04
CA GLY A 32 -1.07 -12.08 -2.91
C GLY A 32 -1.79 -13.42 -3.00
N LEU A 33 -3.12 -13.38 -2.93
CA LEU A 33 -3.97 -14.56 -3.07
C LEU A 33 -3.98 -15.12 -4.51
N THR A 34 -3.72 -14.25 -5.48
CA THR A 34 -3.69 -14.57 -6.91
C THR A 34 -2.34 -14.22 -7.52
N ALA A 35 -2.04 -14.77 -8.70
CA ALA A 35 -0.80 -14.49 -9.42
C ALA A 35 -0.62 -13.01 -9.76
N ASP A 36 -1.70 -12.22 -9.87
CA ASP A 36 -1.65 -10.80 -10.22
C ASP A 36 -1.86 -9.86 -9.03
N SER A 37 -1.89 -10.39 -7.81
CA SER A 37 -2.00 -9.61 -6.58
C SER A 37 -0.77 -9.72 -5.69
N LEU A 38 -0.67 -8.77 -4.79
CA LEU A 38 0.42 -8.56 -3.83
C LEU A 38 -0.19 -8.07 -2.52
N ILE A 39 0.45 -8.42 -1.41
CA ILE A 39 0.14 -7.84 -0.10
C ILE A 39 1.32 -6.98 0.35
N LEU A 40 1.06 -5.69 0.60
CA LEU A 40 2.01 -4.79 1.28
C LEU A 40 1.76 -4.84 2.78
N LYS A 41 2.74 -5.33 3.52
CA LYS A 41 2.73 -5.37 4.98
C LYS A 41 3.40 -4.11 5.52
N VAL A 42 2.61 -3.12 5.93
CA VAL A 42 3.05 -1.79 6.37
C VAL A 42 3.11 -1.70 7.88
N LYS A 43 4.22 -1.19 8.42
CA LYS A 43 4.35 -0.87 9.83
C LYS A 43 3.71 0.49 10.10
N ALA A 44 2.64 0.51 10.89
CA ALA A 44 1.93 1.74 11.23
C ALA A 44 1.48 1.70 12.70
N GLU A 45 1.67 2.79 13.43
CA GLU A 45 1.20 2.91 14.80
C GLU A 45 -0.33 3.05 14.86
N PHE A 46 -0.88 3.82 13.92
CA PHE A 46 -2.30 4.05 13.72
C PHE A 46 -2.69 3.81 12.26
N VAL A 47 -3.84 3.18 12.05
CA VAL A 47 -4.35 2.89 10.70
C VAL A 47 -4.97 4.13 10.05
N ALA A 48 -5.53 5.05 10.84
CA ALA A 48 -6.21 6.23 10.29
C ALA A 48 -5.31 7.14 9.42
N PRO A 49 -4.05 7.45 9.80
CA PRO A 49 -3.15 8.18 8.91
C PRO A 49 -2.76 7.39 7.65
N LEU A 50 -2.57 6.07 7.78
CA LEU A 50 -2.26 5.19 6.65
C LEU A 50 -3.42 5.15 5.64
N GLN A 51 -4.66 5.16 6.11
CA GLN A 51 -5.85 5.16 5.26
C GLN A 51 -5.84 6.32 4.25
N LYS A 52 -5.46 7.53 4.67
CA LYS A 52 -5.39 8.70 3.77
C LYS A 52 -4.36 8.50 2.64
N VAL A 53 -3.23 7.86 2.95
CA VAL A 53 -2.19 7.54 1.96
C VAL A 53 -2.67 6.50 0.97
N VAL A 54 -3.37 5.47 1.47
CA VAL A 54 -3.97 4.43 0.62
C VAL A 54 -5.05 5.02 -0.30
N GLU A 55 -5.90 5.90 0.21
CA GLU A 55 -6.94 6.58 -0.58
C GLU A 55 -6.33 7.46 -1.67
N ALA A 56 -5.26 8.20 -1.38
CA ALA A 56 -4.53 9.00 -2.37
C ALA A 56 -3.90 8.10 -3.47
N ALA A 57 -3.26 6.99 -3.08
CA ALA A 57 -2.71 6.04 -4.03
C ALA A 57 -3.80 5.41 -4.92
N GLN A 58 -4.95 5.05 -4.35
CA GLN A 58 -6.09 4.51 -5.12
C GLN A 58 -6.67 5.55 -6.09
N MET A 59 -6.75 6.82 -5.67
CA MET A 59 -7.26 7.89 -6.54
C MET A 59 -6.37 8.08 -7.76
N GLU A 60 -5.05 8.01 -7.58
CA GLU A 60 -4.10 8.07 -8.69
C GLU A 60 -4.21 6.84 -9.62
N CYS A 61 -4.39 5.64 -9.04
CA CYS A 61 -4.60 4.42 -9.83
C CYS A 61 -5.83 4.53 -10.74
N LYS A 62 -6.88 5.27 -10.34
CA LYS A 62 -8.08 5.48 -11.17
C LYS A 62 -7.82 6.34 -12.41
N LEU A 63 -6.75 7.14 -12.40
CA LEU A 63 -6.39 8.07 -13.46
C LEU A 63 -5.31 7.54 -14.41
N SER A 64 -4.74 6.37 -14.11
CA SER A 64 -3.71 5.67 -14.92
C SER A 64 -4.34 4.63 -15.84
#